data_AF-A0A6P7GF74-F1
#
_entry.id   AF-A0A6P7GF74-F1
#
_cell.length_a   1.000
_cell.length_b   1.000
_cell.length_c   1.000
_cell.angle_alpha   90.00
_cell.angle_beta   90.00
_cell.angle_gamma   90.00
#
_symmetry.space_group_name_H-M   'P 1'
#
loop_
_entity.id
_entity.type
_entity.pdbx_description
1 polymer ?
#
loop_
_entity_poly.entity_id
_entity_poly.type
_entity_poly.pdbx_seq_one_letter_code
_entity_poly.pdbx_strand_id
1 'polypeptide(L)'
;GAGCTALLVAVVSRKLELTRAEKHVHNFMMDTQLTKRLKNAAANVLRETWLIYKHTRLVKRVNPGRVRTHQRKFLLAIYALRKVKMDQRKLMDNANTITDMAKTQNTVYEIVSDMSTRQDSVEDRLTTMEEKLIALQEQLDLLPELITTRIQTQQEKMEQRRNFLHPESAAGLQQARSVPPACPWPGPASIGKSSIPPTTGQS
;
A
#
# COMPACT_ATOMS: atom_id res chain seq x y z
N GLY A 1 28.85 -35.36 27.73
CA GLY A 1 28.87 -34.20 28.66
C GLY A 1 28.32 -32.94 28.04
N ALA A 2 28.99 -32.40 27.02
CA ALA A 2 28.68 -31.08 26.45
C ALA A 2 27.22 -30.88 25.99
N GLY A 3 26.63 -31.84 25.27
CA GLY A 3 25.24 -31.73 24.79
C GLY A 3 24.19 -31.59 25.91
N CYS A 4 24.37 -32.31 27.01
CA CYS A 4 23.47 -32.20 28.17
C CYS A 4 23.59 -30.82 28.85
N THR A 5 24.81 -30.28 28.94
CA THR A 5 25.04 -28.93 29.48
C THR A 5 24.41 -27.85 28.60
N ALA A 6 24.57 -27.96 27.28
CA ALA A 6 23.96 -27.04 26.32
C ALA A 6 22.42 -27.07 26.38
N LEU A 7 21.83 -28.26 26.48
CA LEU A 7 20.38 -28.42 26.64
C LEU A 7 19.88 -27.79 27.94
N LEU A 8 20.58 -28.02 29.06
CA LEU A 8 20.22 -27.42 30.34
C LEU A 8 20.27 -25.89 30.28
N VAL A 9 21.34 -25.32 29.73
CA VAL A 9 21.46 -23.86 29.58
C VAL A 9 20.34 -23.31 28.69
N ALA A 10 20.01 -23.98 27.59
CA ALA A 10 18.93 -23.56 26.70
C ALA A 10 17.56 -23.58 27.42
N VAL A 11 17.27 -24.65 28.16
CA VAL A 11 16.01 -24.80 28.90
C VAL A 11 15.90 -23.77 30.03
N VAL A 12 16.97 -23.59 30.81
CA VAL A 12 17.00 -22.62 31.91
C VAL A 12 16.87 -21.20 31.38
N SER A 13 17.57 -20.86 30.29
CA SER A 13 17.48 -19.53 29.67
C SER A 13 16.04 -19.21 29.29
N ARG A 14 15.35 -20.13 28.61
CA ARG A 14 13.95 -19.96 28.20
C ARG A 14 12.99 -19.85 29.39
N LYS A 15 13.26 -20.54 30.50
CA LYS A 15 12.45 -20.45 31.72
C LYS A 15 12.65 -19.15 32.50
N LEU A 16 13.77 -18.45 32.31
CA LEU A 16 14.06 -17.14 32.91
C LEU A 16 13.53 -15.96 32.08
N GLU A 17 13.18 -16.20 30.82
CA GLU A 17 12.56 -15.18 29.98
C GLU A 17 11.13 -14.91 30.44
N LEU A 18 10.89 -13.68 30.88
CA LEU A 18 9.55 -13.22 31.25
C LEU A 18 8.61 -13.30 30.03
N THR A 19 7.42 -13.83 30.26
CA THR A 19 6.32 -13.83 29.29
C THR A 19 5.85 -12.40 29.02
N ARG A 20 5.06 -12.22 27.94
CA ARG A 20 4.51 -10.91 27.59
C ARG A 20 3.66 -10.32 28.74
N ALA A 21 2.80 -11.13 29.35
CA ALA A 21 1.96 -10.69 30.47
C ALA A 21 2.79 -10.26 31.69
N GLU A 22 3.79 -11.06 32.07
CA GLU A 22 4.69 -10.73 33.18
C GLU A 22 5.48 -9.45 32.90
N LYS A 23 5.96 -9.26 31.66
CA LYS A 23 6.63 -8.02 31.24
C LYS A 23 5.72 -6.81 31.40
N HIS A 24 4.44 -6.91 31.04
CA HIS A 24 3.48 -5.81 31.22
C HIS A 24 3.26 -5.47 32.70
N VAL A 25 3.07 -6.49 33.55
CA VAL A 25 2.95 -6.28 35.01
C VAL A 25 4.22 -5.68 35.59
N HIS A 26 5.39 -6.19 35.21
CA HIS A 26 6.68 -5.66 35.65
C HIS A 26 6.87 -4.20 35.22
N ASN A 27 6.54 -3.86 33.97
CA ASN A 27 6.65 -2.51 33.46
C ASN A 27 5.72 -1.55 34.24
N PHE A 28 4.48 -1.95 34.49
CA PHE A 28 3.53 -1.19 35.30
C PHE A 28 4.04 -0.96 36.74
N MET A 29 4.58 -2.00 37.35
CA MET A 29 5.17 -1.93 38.68
C MET A 29 6.37 -0.98 38.71
N MET A 30 7.27 -1.08 37.72
CA MET A 30 8.44 -0.18 37.61
C MET A 30 8.02 1.28 37.42
N ASP A 31 7.06 1.55 36.55
CA ASP A 31 6.54 2.92 36.33
C ASP A 31 5.93 3.50 37.61
N THR A 32 5.12 2.70 38.32
CA THR A 32 4.55 3.09 39.61
C THR A 32 5.64 3.43 40.63
N GLN A 33 6.72 2.63 40.69
CA GLN A 33 7.84 2.87 41.60
C GLN A 33 8.63 4.14 41.22
N LEU A 34 8.92 4.33 39.94
CA LEU A 34 9.63 5.53 39.46
C LEU A 34 8.82 6.78 39.73
N THR A 35 7.51 6.76 39.48
CA THR A 35 6.61 7.88 39.78
C THR A 35 6.63 8.25 41.27
N LYS A 36 6.58 7.26 42.17
CA LYS A 36 6.70 7.50 43.62
C LYS A 36 8.04 8.10 44.00
N ARG A 37 9.15 7.57 43.46
CA ARG A 37 10.50 8.09 43.71
C ARG A 37 10.69 9.49 43.17
N LEU A 38 10.10 9.83 42.02
CA LEU A 38 10.15 11.15 41.40
C LEU A 38 9.50 12.18 42.31
N LYS A 39 8.28 11.90 42.80
CA LYS A 39 7.55 12.76 43.74
C LYS A 39 8.33 12.96 45.05
N ASN A 40 8.91 11.89 45.60
CA ASN A 40 9.73 11.99 46.83
C ASN A 40 11.00 12.83 46.61
N ALA A 41 11.72 12.62 45.51
CA ALA A 41 12.91 13.41 45.19
C ALA A 41 12.56 14.89 44.99
N ALA A 42 11.46 15.20 44.31
CA ALA A 42 10.98 16.57 44.14
C ALA A 42 10.62 17.23 45.48
N ALA A 43 9.94 16.50 46.37
CA ALA A 43 9.65 16.98 47.72
C ALA A 43 10.92 17.30 48.52
N ASN A 44 11.95 16.46 48.41
CA ASN A 44 13.24 16.70 49.06
C ASN A 44 13.96 17.93 48.48
N VAL A 45 13.88 18.16 47.17
CA VAL A 45 14.40 19.39 46.53
C VAL A 45 13.75 20.62 47.14
N LEU A 46 12.41 20.64 47.23
CA LEU A 46 11.67 21.77 47.84
C LEU A 46 12.02 21.95 49.31
N ARG A 47 12.05 20.85 50.08
CA ARG A 47 12.41 20.84 51.51
C ARG A 47 13.79 21.45 51.75
N GLU A 48 14.81 20.97 51.04
CA GLU A 48 16.17 21.45 51.24
C GLU A 48 16.36 22.88 50.71
N THR A 49 15.68 23.27 49.62
CA THR A 49 15.64 24.66 49.13
C THR A 49 15.11 25.60 50.22
N TRP A 50 13.97 25.25 50.83
CA TRP A 50 13.38 26.03 51.91
C TRP A 50 14.30 26.10 53.13
N LEU A 51 14.91 24.97 53.53
CA LEU A 51 15.83 24.94 54.67
C LEU A 51 17.10 25.75 54.43
N ILE A 52 17.63 25.78 53.21
CA ILE A 52 18.74 26.67 52.84
C ILE A 52 18.30 28.12 53.00
N TYR A 53 17.16 28.51 52.43
CA TYR A 53 16.63 29.87 52.54
C TYR A 53 16.44 30.28 54.00
N LYS A 54 15.79 29.42 54.81
CA LYS A 54 15.58 29.65 56.24
C LYS A 54 16.89 29.95 56.98
N HIS A 55 17.92 29.13 56.78
CA HIS A 55 19.19 29.25 57.53
C HIS A 55 20.18 30.28 56.95
N THR A 56 19.87 30.87 55.80
CA THR A 56 20.73 31.89 55.15
C THR A 56 20.10 33.28 55.10
N ARG A 57 18.76 33.39 55.21
CA ARG A 57 18.01 34.65 55.04
C ARG A 57 17.07 34.99 56.21
N LEU A 58 16.58 33.99 56.97
CA LEU A 58 15.58 34.19 58.05
C LEU A 58 16.18 34.07 59.46
N VAL A 59 17.51 34.19 59.60
CA VAL A 59 18.22 34.09 60.89
C VAL A 59 19.12 35.30 61.11
N LYS A 60 19.24 35.74 62.38
CA LYS A 60 20.09 36.89 62.77
C LYS A 60 21.59 36.60 62.59
N ARG A 61 22.02 35.36 62.82
CA ARG A 61 23.40 34.89 62.58
C ARG A 61 23.37 33.56 61.82
N VAL A 62 24.10 33.51 60.71
CA VAL A 62 24.17 32.32 59.85
C VAL A 62 25.13 31.30 60.45
N ASN A 63 24.73 30.01 60.46
CA ASN A 63 25.62 28.90 60.81
C ASN A 63 26.09 28.19 59.52
N PRO A 64 27.35 28.41 59.07
CA PRO A 64 27.86 27.84 57.82
C PRO A 64 27.84 26.31 57.78
N GLY A 65 28.06 25.64 58.93
CA GLY A 65 28.06 24.18 59.00
C GLY A 65 26.69 23.59 58.65
N ARG A 66 25.62 24.15 59.23
CA ARG A 66 24.24 23.71 58.97
C ARG A 66 23.82 23.99 57.53
N VAL A 67 24.21 25.14 56.99
CA VAL A 67 23.95 25.49 55.58
C VAL A 67 24.61 24.49 54.64
N ARG A 68 25.88 24.12 54.87
CA ARG A 68 26.57 23.11 54.05
C ARG A 68 25.88 21.74 54.10
N THR A 69 25.36 21.33 55.26
CA THR A 69 24.60 20.08 55.36
C THR A 69 23.36 20.09 54.48
N HIS A 70 22.57 21.17 54.49
CA HIS A 70 21.37 21.30 53.65
C HIS A 70 21.72 21.45 52.16
N GLN A 71 22.80 22.15 51.81
CA GLN A 71 23.30 22.23 50.44
C GLN A 71 23.70 20.85 49.89
N ARG A 72 24.41 20.02 50.68
CA ARG A 72 24.76 18.66 50.26
C ARG A 72 23.51 17.82 50.02
N LYS A 73 22.53 17.88 50.92
CA LYS A 73 21.25 17.17 50.77
C LYS A 73 20.46 17.67 49.56
N PHE A 74 20.46 18.98 49.30
CA PHE A 74 19.85 19.58 48.11
C PHE A 74 20.48 19.04 46.82
N LEU A 75 21.80 19.03 46.71
CA LEU A 75 22.49 18.49 45.53
C LEU A 75 22.22 17.00 45.32
N LEU A 76 22.19 16.20 46.40
CA LEU A 76 21.81 14.80 46.34
C LEU A 76 20.36 14.60 45.87
N ALA A 77 19.43 15.44 46.34
CA ALA A 77 18.03 15.40 45.91
C ALA A 77 17.88 15.78 44.43
N ILE A 78 18.61 16.79 43.94
CA ILE A 78 18.64 17.17 42.53
C ILE A 78 19.20 16.03 41.67
N TYR A 79 20.30 15.41 42.09
CA TYR A 79 20.87 14.26 41.40
C TYR A 79 19.88 13.09 41.34
N ALA A 80 19.27 12.75 42.47
CA ALA A 80 18.27 11.68 42.54
C ALA A 80 17.07 11.97 41.64
N LEU A 81 16.56 13.20 41.63
CA LEU A 81 15.44 13.62 40.77
C LEU A 81 15.79 13.46 39.29
N ARG A 82 16.99 13.91 38.87
CA ARG A 82 17.46 13.77 37.49
C ARG A 82 17.63 12.30 37.10
N LYS A 83 18.20 11.49 37.99
CA LYS A 83 18.39 10.05 37.76
C LYS A 83 17.04 9.34 37.55
N VAL A 84 16.09 9.53 38.45
CA VAL A 84 14.75 8.91 38.36
C VAL A 84 14.02 9.38 37.10
N LYS A 85 14.11 10.68 36.74
CA LYS A 85 13.53 11.21 35.50
C LYS A 85 14.14 10.56 34.25
N MET A 86 15.45 10.33 34.25
CA MET A 86 16.12 9.65 33.15
C MET A 86 15.70 8.18 33.06
N ASP A 87 15.60 7.49 34.19
CA ASP A 87 15.12 6.09 34.24
C ASP A 87 13.66 5.98 33.77
N GLN A 88 12.81 6.96 34.09
CA GLN A 88 11.43 7.04 33.59
C GLN A 88 11.39 7.21 32.06
N ARG A 89 12.26 8.05 31.49
CA ARG A 89 12.37 8.19 30.03
C ARG A 89 12.75 6.86 29.37
N LYS A 90 13.78 6.19 29.91
CA LYS A 90 14.21 4.88 29.39
C LYS A 90 13.08 3.85 29.42
N LEU A 91 12.29 3.83 30.50
CA LEU A 91 11.15 2.91 30.61
C LEU A 91 10.08 3.21 29.55
N MET A 92 9.79 4.49 29.32
CA MET A 92 8.82 4.94 28.31
C MET A 92 9.27 4.61 26.88
N ASP A 93 10.55 4.83 26.56
CA ASP A 93 11.11 4.52 25.24
C ASP A 93 10.98 3.03 24.90
N ASN A 94 11.17 2.14 25.89
CA ASN A 94 10.95 0.70 25.71
C ASN A 94 9.48 0.33 25.40
N ALA A 95 8.51 1.08 25.95
CA ALA A 95 7.09 0.84 25.69
C ALA A 95 6.68 1.32 24.28
N ASN A 96 7.26 2.42 23.81
CA ASN A 96 6.99 2.97 22.49
C ASN A 96 7.45 2.02 21.38
N THR A 97 8.63 1.41 21.49
CA THR A 97 9.14 0.45 20.47
C THR A 97 8.17 -0.70 20.17
N ILE A 98 7.52 -1.28 21.18
CA ILE A 98 6.55 -2.38 20.97
C ILE A 98 5.29 -1.85 20.26
N THR A 99 4.82 -0.67 20.66
CA THR A 99 3.64 -0.02 20.08
C THR A 99 3.88 0.37 18.62
N ASP A 100 5.06 0.93 18.33
CA ASP A 100 5.44 1.37 17.00
C ASP A 100 5.66 0.18 16.06
N MET A 101 6.18 -0.94 16.56
CA MET A 101 6.26 -2.20 15.82
C MET A 101 4.86 -2.71 15.45
N ALA A 102 3.92 -2.71 16.39
CA ALA A 102 2.54 -3.14 16.13
C ALA A 102 1.83 -2.24 15.10
N LYS A 103 2.02 -0.92 15.18
CA LYS A 103 1.51 0.02 14.18
C LYS A 103 2.12 -0.21 12.80
N THR A 104 3.44 -0.39 12.73
CA THR A 104 4.16 -0.72 11.49
C THR A 104 3.59 -1.99 10.87
N GLN A 105 3.35 -3.02 11.68
CA GLN A 105 2.76 -4.27 11.21
C GLN A 105 1.34 -4.07 10.62
N ASN A 106 0.48 -3.27 11.26
CA ASN A 106 -0.84 -2.94 10.71
C ASN A 106 -0.74 -2.21 9.37
N THR A 107 0.12 -1.18 9.28
CA THR A 107 0.32 -0.43 8.03
C THR A 107 0.86 -1.32 6.91
N VAL A 108 1.81 -2.21 7.22
CA VAL A 108 2.33 -3.19 6.25
C VAL A 108 1.23 -4.13 5.77
N TYR A 109 0.38 -4.62 6.68
CA TYR A 109 -0.74 -5.49 6.33
C TYR A 109 -1.73 -4.79 5.40
N GLU A 110 -2.12 -3.55 5.70
CA GLU A 110 -3.01 -2.75 4.86
C GLU A 110 -2.42 -2.56 3.45
N ILE A 111 -1.15 -2.17 3.35
CA ILE A 111 -0.46 -2.00 2.06
C ILE A 111 -0.44 -3.30 1.26
N VAL A 112 -0.11 -4.43 1.90
CA VAL A 112 -0.04 -5.73 1.21
C VAL A 112 -1.43 -6.20 0.77
N SER A 113 -2.45 -5.97 1.58
CA SER A 113 -3.85 -6.28 1.23
C SER A 113 -4.32 -5.44 0.03
N ASP A 114 -4.07 -4.13 0.06
CA ASP A 114 -4.38 -3.23 -1.06
C ASP A 114 -3.59 -3.59 -2.32
N MET A 115 -2.35 -4.03 -2.17
CA MET A 115 -1.53 -4.50 -3.27
C MET A 115 -2.09 -5.79 -3.87
N SER A 116 -2.52 -6.76 -3.05
CA SER A 116 -3.13 -8.01 -3.50
C SER A 116 -4.41 -7.74 -4.29
N THR A 117 -5.32 -6.91 -3.78
CA THR A 117 -6.57 -6.58 -4.49
C THR A 117 -6.33 -5.86 -5.82
N ARG A 118 -5.32 -4.98 -5.88
CA ARG A 118 -4.89 -4.37 -7.14
C ARG A 118 -4.28 -5.39 -8.11
N GLN A 119 -3.51 -6.34 -7.58
CA GLN A 119 -2.93 -7.42 -8.37
C GLN A 119 -4.03 -8.29 -8.99
N ASP A 120 -5.04 -8.69 -8.22
CA ASP A 120 -6.20 -9.46 -8.72
C ASP A 120 -6.88 -8.72 -9.88
N SER A 121 -7.13 -7.40 -9.73
CA SER A 121 -7.72 -6.59 -10.80
C SER A 121 -6.84 -6.51 -12.06
N VAL A 122 -5.52 -6.52 -11.90
CA VAL A 122 -4.59 -6.53 -13.03
C VAL A 122 -4.57 -7.91 -13.70
N GLU A 123 -4.59 -8.98 -12.92
CA GLU A 123 -4.67 -10.35 -13.42
C GLU A 123 -5.96 -10.56 -14.23
N ASP A 124 -7.13 -10.15 -13.71
CA ASP A 124 -8.41 -10.22 -14.43
C ASP A 124 -8.37 -9.48 -15.78
N ARG A 125 -7.76 -8.29 -15.80
CA ARG A 125 -7.59 -7.50 -17.03
C ARG A 125 -6.64 -8.19 -18.01
N LEU A 126 -5.60 -8.84 -17.52
CA LEU A 126 -4.64 -9.60 -18.32
C LEU A 126 -5.33 -10.81 -18.96
N THR A 127 -6.08 -11.58 -18.18
CA THR A 127 -6.87 -12.72 -18.68
C THR A 127 -7.87 -12.26 -19.75
N THR A 128 -8.58 -11.15 -19.51
CA THR A 128 -9.50 -10.57 -20.50
C THR A 128 -8.77 -10.14 -21.78
N MET A 129 -7.55 -9.61 -21.67
CA MET A 129 -6.74 -9.25 -22.83
C MET A 129 -6.26 -10.49 -23.59
N GLU A 130 -5.86 -11.54 -22.87
CA GLU A 130 -5.45 -12.82 -23.45
C GLU A 130 -6.60 -13.46 -24.25
N GLU A 131 -7.81 -13.50 -23.71
CA GLU A 131 -9.01 -13.98 -24.41
C GLU A 131 -9.27 -13.20 -25.71
N LYS A 132 -9.16 -11.86 -25.67
CA LYS A 132 -9.34 -11.02 -26.86
C LYS A 132 -8.26 -11.26 -27.91
N LEU A 133 -7.02 -11.51 -27.50
CA LEU A 133 -5.92 -11.84 -28.40
C LEU A 133 -6.14 -13.19 -29.07
N ILE A 134 -6.60 -14.20 -28.31
CA ILE A 134 -6.97 -15.51 -28.86
C ILE A 134 -8.10 -15.36 -29.90
N ALA A 135 -9.17 -14.62 -29.57
CA ALA A 135 -10.26 -14.39 -30.51
C ALA A 135 -9.81 -13.67 -31.80
N LEU A 136 -8.90 -12.70 -31.69
CA LEU A 136 -8.30 -12.04 -32.86
C LEU A 136 -7.44 -13.00 -33.69
N GLN A 137 -6.67 -13.87 -33.04
CA GLN A 137 -5.87 -14.89 -33.70
C GLN A 137 -6.77 -15.85 -34.51
N GLU A 138 -7.85 -16.35 -33.91
CA GLU A 138 -8.82 -17.22 -34.59
C GLU A 138 -9.48 -16.55 -35.81
N GLN A 139 -9.86 -15.28 -35.67
CA GLN A 139 -10.41 -14.50 -36.79
C GLN A 139 -9.40 -14.30 -37.93
N LEU A 140 -8.13 -14.08 -37.60
CA LEU A 140 -7.04 -13.95 -38.57
C LEU A 140 -6.75 -15.29 -39.27
N ASP A 141 -6.83 -16.41 -38.55
CA ASP A 141 -6.61 -17.75 -39.12
C ASP A 141 -7.74 -18.17 -40.10
N LEU A 142 -8.98 -17.72 -39.85
CA LEU A 142 -10.14 -17.96 -40.74
C LEU A 142 -10.16 -17.06 -41.99
N LEU A 143 -9.47 -15.92 -41.94
CA LEU A 143 -9.52 -14.89 -42.98
C LEU A 143 -9.07 -15.37 -44.38
N PRO A 144 -7.97 -16.13 -44.54
CA PRO A 144 -7.50 -16.61 -45.84
C PRO A 144 -8.52 -17.53 -46.53
N GLU A 145 -9.19 -18.38 -45.75
CA GLU A 145 -10.20 -19.31 -46.26
C GLU A 145 -11.43 -18.52 -46.75
N LEU A 146 -11.94 -17.58 -45.95
CA LEU A 146 -13.03 -16.68 -46.34
C LEU A 146 -12.70 -15.87 -47.61
N ILE A 147 -11.48 -15.35 -47.72
CA ILE A 147 -11.02 -14.64 -48.93
C ILE A 147 -11.03 -15.60 -50.12
N THR A 148 -10.49 -16.81 -49.97
CA THR A 148 -10.42 -17.83 -51.02
C THR A 148 -11.82 -18.21 -51.51
N THR A 149 -12.75 -18.51 -50.61
CA THR A 149 -14.14 -18.82 -50.95
C THR A 149 -14.79 -17.66 -51.67
N ARG A 150 -14.54 -16.41 -51.25
CA ARG A 150 -15.16 -15.23 -51.89
C ARG A 150 -14.61 -14.97 -53.28
N ILE A 151 -13.31 -15.17 -53.50
CA ILE A 151 -12.68 -15.11 -54.83
C ILE A 151 -13.30 -16.17 -55.74
N GLN A 152 -13.37 -17.43 -55.29
CA GLN A 152 -14.00 -18.53 -56.06
C GLN A 152 -15.46 -18.22 -56.42
N THR A 153 -16.26 -17.79 -55.43
CA THR A 153 -17.68 -17.46 -55.67
C THR A 153 -17.83 -16.31 -56.69
N GLN A 154 -16.95 -15.31 -56.65
CA GLN A 154 -16.94 -14.22 -57.64
C GLN A 154 -16.57 -14.71 -59.03
N GLN A 155 -15.58 -15.61 -59.11
CA GLN A 155 -15.11 -16.18 -60.36
C GLN A 155 -16.19 -17.05 -61.02
N GLU A 156 -16.89 -17.90 -60.26
CA GLU A 156 -18.04 -18.68 -60.73
C GLU A 156 -19.20 -17.79 -61.22
N LYS A 157 -19.51 -16.70 -60.51
CA LYS A 157 -20.52 -15.72 -60.97
C LYS A 157 -20.09 -15.02 -62.26
N MET A 158 -18.80 -14.75 -62.42
CA MET A 158 -18.25 -14.18 -63.65
C MET A 158 -18.30 -15.17 -64.81
N GLU A 159 -17.99 -16.44 -64.56
CA GLU A 159 -18.10 -17.53 -65.53
C GLU A 159 -19.54 -17.82 -65.92
N GLN A 160 -20.50 -17.81 -64.99
CA GLN A 160 -21.92 -17.86 -65.32
C GLN A 160 -22.32 -16.70 -66.22
N ARG A 161 -21.93 -15.46 -65.87
CA ARG A 161 -22.13 -14.30 -66.75
C ARG A 161 -21.49 -14.51 -68.13
N ARG A 162 -20.32 -15.12 -68.21
CA ARG A 162 -19.65 -15.42 -69.48
C ARG A 162 -20.37 -16.51 -70.28
N ASN A 163 -20.92 -17.53 -69.62
CA ASN A 163 -21.72 -18.59 -70.22
C ASN A 163 -23.07 -18.07 -70.74
N PHE A 164 -23.66 -17.03 -70.13
CA PHE A 164 -24.82 -16.31 -70.68
C PHE A 164 -24.49 -15.46 -71.93
N LEU A 165 -23.21 -15.28 -72.28
CA LEU A 165 -22.76 -14.59 -73.50
C LEU A 165 -22.34 -15.56 -74.63
N HIS A 166 -22.57 -16.87 -74.50
CA HIS A 166 -22.27 -17.82 -75.58
C HIS A 166 -23.32 -17.70 -76.72
N PRO A 167 -22.91 -17.63 -78.00
CA PRO A 167 -23.74 -17.20 -79.15
C PRO A 167 -24.73 -18.26 -79.67
N GLU A 168 -25.36 -19.06 -78.80
CA GLU A 168 -26.36 -20.05 -79.21
C GLU A 168 -27.76 -19.85 -78.62
N SER A 169 -27.95 -18.88 -77.72
CA SER A 169 -29.29 -18.55 -77.19
C SER A 169 -29.94 -17.33 -77.86
N ALA A 170 -29.36 -16.82 -78.94
CA ALA A 170 -29.83 -15.61 -79.65
C ALA A 170 -30.70 -15.89 -80.89
N ALA A 171 -31.17 -17.12 -81.09
CA ALA A 171 -32.10 -17.47 -82.16
C ALA A 171 -33.52 -17.64 -81.61
N GLY A 172 -34.22 -16.53 -81.38
CA GLY A 172 -35.67 -16.57 -81.16
C GLY A 172 -36.15 -15.67 -80.04
N LEU A 173 -36.21 -14.37 -80.30
CA LEU A 173 -37.47 -13.61 -80.32
C LEU A 173 -37.13 -12.14 -80.60
N GLN A 174 -37.27 -11.77 -81.86
CA GLN A 174 -37.54 -10.39 -82.21
C GLN A 174 -38.94 -10.04 -81.68
N GLN A 175 -39.08 -8.80 -81.23
CA GLN A 175 -40.25 -7.91 -81.40
C GLN A 175 -40.84 -7.36 -80.09
N ALA A 176 -40.28 -6.26 -79.61
CA ALA A 176 -41.05 -5.06 -79.25
C ALA A 176 -40.10 -3.85 -79.10
N ARG A 177 -40.38 -2.84 -79.92
CA ARG A 177 -39.72 -1.55 -80.05
C ARG A 177 -40.27 -0.57 -79.00
N SER A 178 -39.42 0.19 -78.30
CA SER A 178 -39.40 1.68 -78.30
C SER A 178 -38.76 2.32 -77.04
N VAL A 179 -37.61 2.98 -77.28
CA VAL A 179 -37.09 4.28 -76.78
C VAL A 179 -36.77 4.50 -75.26
N PRO A 180 -35.56 4.99 -74.90
CA PRO A 180 -35.05 5.25 -73.53
C PRO A 180 -35.16 6.75 -73.14
N PRO A 181 -34.94 7.22 -71.87
CA PRO A 181 -33.63 7.34 -71.19
C PRO A 181 -33.76 7.16 -69.65
N ALA A 182 -32.79 7.26 -68.74
CA ALA A 182 -31.47 7.87 -68.67
C ALA A 182 -30.67 7.15 -67.55
N CYS A 183 -29.36 7.01 -67.72
CA CYS A 183 -28.44 6.88 -66.59
C CYS A 183 -28.32 8.25 -65.90
N PRO A 184 -28.03 8.29 -64.60
CA PRO A 184 -26.64 8.61 -64.27
C PRO A 184 -26.10 7.81 -63.09
N TRP A 185 -24.89 7.30 -63.29
CA TRP A 185 -23.97 6.96 -62.21
C TRP A 185 -23.65 8.22 -61.40
N PRO A 186 -23.16 8.05 -60.17
CA PRO A 186 -21.78 8.51 -59.95
C PRO A 186 -20.90 7.41 -59.34
N GLY A 187 -19.70 7.28 -59.93
CA GLY A 187 -18.57 6.60 -59.31
C GLY A 187 -17.92 7.41 -58.17
N PRO A 188 -16.79 6.92 -57.61
CA PRO A 188 -16.37 7.19 -56.24
C PRO A 188 -15.33 8.32 -56.10
N ALA A 189 -15.34 8.99 -54.96
CA ALA A 189 -14.25 9.78 -54.35
C ALA A 189 -14.73 10.18 -52.93
N SER A 190 -13.94 10.39 -51.88
CA SER A 190 -12.53 10.23 -51.55
C SER A 190 -12.44 10.55 -50.04
N ILE A 191 -11.59 9.81 -49.32
CA ILE A 191 -10.73 10.23 -48.18
C ILE A 191 -11.10 11.53 -47.44
N GLY A 192 -11.28 11.46 -46.11
CA GLY A 192 -11.05 12.65 -45.27
C GLY A 192 -11.58 12.66 -43.83
N LYS A 193 -10.73 12.24 -42.90
CA LYS A 193 -10.51 12.79 -41.54
C LYS A 193 -11.52 12.54 -40.42
N SER A 194 -10.97 11.88 -39.40
CA SER A 194 -11.31 11.89 -37.99
C SER A 194 -11.42 13.30 -37.39
N SER A 195 -12.37 13.51 -36.48
CA SER A 195 -12.31 14.52 -35.41
C SER A 195 -13.19 14.11 -34.21
N ILE A 196 -12.48 14.03 -33.08
CA ILE A 196 -12.80 13.79 -31.67
C ILE A 196 -14.11 14.45 -31.16
N PRO A 197 -14.87 13.83 -30.21
CA PRO A 197 -15.91 14.52 -29.45
C PRO A 197 -15.34 15.19 -28.18
N PRO A 198 -15.79 16.41 -27.80
CA PRO A 198 -15.45 16.98 -26.51
C PRO A 198 -16.36 16.45 -25.41
N THR A 199 -15.70 16.15 -24.29
CA THR A 199 -16.21 15.88 -22.96
C THR A 199 -17.06 17.03 -22.41
N THR A 200 -18.29 16.73 -22.00
CA THR A 200 -19.13 17.62 -21.19
C THR A 200 -18.82 17.36 -19.72
N GLY A 201 -18.28 18.36 -19.03
CA GLY A 201 -18.20 18.39 -17.58
C GLY A 201 -19.57 18.65 -16.96
N GLN A 202 -19.83 18.02 -15.82
CA GLN A 202 -20.82 18.45 -14.84
C GLN A 202 -20.17 18.47 -13.46
N SER A 203 -20.57 19.51 -12.72
CA SER A 203 -20.20 19.88 -11.35
C SER A 203 -20.47 18.81 -10.30
#